data_AF-A0A7S3FXL6-F1
#
_entry.id   AF-A0A7S3FXL6-F1
#
_cell.length_a   1.000
_cell.length_b   1.000
_cell.length_c   1.000
_cell.angle_alpha   90.00
_cell.angle_beta   90.00
_cell.angle_gamma   90.00
#
_symmetry.space_group_name_H-M   'P 1'
#
loop_
_entity.id
_entity.type
_entity.pdbx_description
1 polymer ?
#
loop_
_entity_poly.entity_id
_entity_poly.type
_entity_poly.pdbx_seq_one_letter_code
_entity_poly.pdbx_strand_id
1 'polypeptide(L)'
;MESGAASALVKEFEEFEAASEKFEHTFENNFDNNDGGYGFRAKSGSVPGETKVNFVLQMIIPDVEVDAVYDLISNLPERLKWDKRWLEGKVVEDKPESSILYWKTPKPPIPLVSSREMLVEIFNLKNGLGDGKHIQVMKSAEHPNHPVKSGMFADVRGTIVIYGTKIEKNPKGSGVLLTESRSFKMNGSIPGVAVSKASTVVPEKTFIGWKSVFDCIREGKPIAMTT
;
A
#
# COMPACT_ATOMS: atom_id res chain seq x y z
N MET A 1 7.30 1.54 25.18
CA MET A 1 8.59 1.29 24.50
C MET A 1 8.22 0.90 23.09
N GLU A 2 8.56 1.71 22.10
CA GLU A 2 8.35 1.31 20.70
C GLU A 2 9.32 0.17 20.38
N SER A 3 8.83 -0.86 19.69
CA SER A 3 9.65 -2.00 19.32
C SER A 3 10.75 -1.58 18.36
N GLY A 4 11.97 -2.09 18.57
CA GLY A 4 13.10 -1.76 17.69
C GLY A 4 12.85 -2.15 16.22
N ALA A 5 12.00 -3.15 15.98
CA ALA A 5 11.62 -3.59 14.64
C ALA A 5 10.72 -2.58 13.92
N ALA A 6 9.73 -2.02 14.63
CA ALA A 6 8.83 -1.00 14.08
C ALA A 6 9.61 0.28 13.75
N SER A 7 10.46 0.74 14.67
CA SER A 7 11.29 1.94 14.47
C SER A 7 12.24 1.81 13.26
N ALA A 8 12.90 0.66 13.10
CA ALA A 8 13.75 0.40 11.94
C ALA A 8 12.97 0.46 10.61
N LEU A 9 11.77 -0.13 10.58
CA LEU A 9 10.91 -0.10 9.39
C LEU A 9 10.38 1.30 9.05
N VAL A 10 10.06 2.11 10.06
CA VAL A 10 9.69 3.52 9.85
C VAL A 10 10.84 4.28 9.20
N LYS A 11 12.07 4.06 9.66
CA LYS A 11 13.26 4.68 9.06
C LYS A 11 13.45 4.23 7.60
N GLU A 12 13.33 2.94 7.31
CA GLU A 12 13.40 2.41 5.94
C GLU A 12 12.32 3.00 5.03
N PHE A 13 11.11 3.22 5.57
CA PHE A 13 10.04 3.92 4.86
C PHE A 13 10.41 5.35 4.51
N GLU A 14 10.93 6.14 5.45
CA GLU A 14 11.35 7.52 5.23
C GLU A 14 12.50 7.61 4.21
N GLU A 15 13.49 6.73 4.32
CA GLU A 15 14.60 6.63 3.37
C GLU A 15 14.11 6.29 1.95
N PHE A 16 13.15 5.36 1.82
CA PHE A 16 12.55 5.02 0.53
C PHE A 16 11.70 6.16 -0.05
N GLU A 17 10.92 6.84 0.79
CA GLU A 17 10.14 8.01 0.39
C GLU A 17 11.08 9.11 -0.15
N ALA A 18 12.16 9.42 0.56
CA ALA A 18 13.16 10.39 0.11
C ALA A 18 13.86 9.96 -1.19
N ALA A 19 14.15 8.67 -1.36
CA ALA A 19 14.76 8.15 -2.58
C ALA A 19 13.83 8.22 -3.80
N SER A 20 12.51 8.31 -3.59
CA SER A 20 11.52 8.36 -4.67
C SER A 20 11.61 9.60 -5.55
N GLU A 21 12.32 10.64 -5.10
CA GLU A 21 12.66 11.82 -5.91
C GLU A 21 13.42 11.48 -7.20
N LYS A 22 14.06 10.30 -7.24
CA LYS A 22 14.83 9.83 -8.40
C LYS A 22 14.03 8.89 -9.31
N PHE A 23 12.74 8.68 -9.06
CA PHE A 23 11.91 7.79 -9.86
C PHE A 23 11.58 8.40 -11.22
N GLU A 24 11.56 7.55 -12.25
CA GLU A 24 11.55 7.95 -13.66
C GLU A 24 10.20 8.52 -14.12
N HIS A 25 9.10 8.08 -13.49
CA HIS A 25 7.76 8.47 -13.89
C HIS A 25 7.10 9.29 -12.80
N THR A 26 6.56 10.44 -13.18
CA THR A 26 5.71 11.27 -12.32
C THR A 26 4.36 11.47 -13.00
N PHE A 27 3.29 11.25 -12.23
CA PHE A 27 1.90 11.48 -12.64
C PHE A 27 1.25 12.35 -11.57
N GLU A 28 0.51 13.37 -11.96
CA GLU A 28 -0.22 14.19 -11.00
C GLU A 28 -1.54 14.71 -11.58
N ASN A 29 -2.51 14.90 -10.70
CA ASN A 29 -3.78 15.53 -10.99
C ASN A 29 -4.23 16.33 -9.77
N ASN A 30 -4.43 17.64 -9.94
CA ASN A 30 -4.92 18.56 -8.92
C ASN A 30 -4.19 18.53 -7.57
N PHE A 31 -2.96 18.03 -7.50
CA PHE A 31 -2.23 17.90 -6.22
C PHE A 31 -1.77 19.26 -5.65
N ASP A 32 -1.49 20.21 -6.53
CA ASP A 32 -1.09 21.56 -6.13
C ASP A 32 -2.25 22.56 -6.14
N ASN A 33 -3.39 22.20 -6.74
CA ASN A 33 -4.58 23.03 -6.83
C ASN A 33 -5.44 22.77 -5.59
N ASN A 34 -5.35 23.66 -4.60
CA ASN A 34 -6.06 23.59 -3.33
C ASN A 34 -7.54 24.01 -3.47
N ASP A 35 -8.26 23.38 -4.39
CA ASP A 35 -9.67 23.69 -4.70
C ASP A 35 -10.68 23.00 -3.76
N GLY A 36 -10.18 22.32 -2.72
CA GLY A 36 -11.00 21.52 -1.81
C GLY A 36 -11.40 20.15 -2.39
N GLY A 37 -10.90 19.78 -3.57
CA GLY A 37 -11.11 18.48 -4.19
C GLY A 37 -10.04 17.45 -3.79
N TYR A 38 -10.16 16.26 -4.40
CA TYR A 38 -9.08 15.27 -4.37
C TYR A 38 -7.90 15.76 -5.21
N GLY A 39 -6.69 15.58 -4.69
CA GLY A 39 -5.46 15.72 -5.44
C GLY A 39 -4.63 14.45 -5.33
N PHE A 40 -3.89 14.07 -6.38
CA PHE A 40 -2.89 13.01 -6.26
C PHE A 40 -1.62 13.30 -7.03
N ARG A 41 -0.50 12.80 -6.50
CA ARG A 41 0.81 12.76 -7.15
C ARG A 41 1.40 11.38 -6.94
N ALA A 42 1.84 10.75 -8.01
CA ALA A 42 2.52 9.47 -7.97
C ALA A 42 3.90 9.59 -8.61
N LYS A 43 4.92 9.08 -7.93
CA LYS A 43 6.24 8.83 -8.49
C LYS A 43 6.45 7.33 -8.57
N SER A 44 6.96 6.81 -9.67
CA SER A 44 7.14 5.37 -9.85
C SER A 44 8.32 5.02 -10.74
N GLY A 45 8.84 3.82 -10.54
CA GLY A 45 9.95 3.27 -11.31
C GLY A 45 9.97 1.76 -11.28
N SER A 46 10.64 1.18 -12.26
CA SER A 46 11.01 -0.23 -12.30
C SER A 46 12.52 -0.34 -12.48
N VAL A 47 13.13 -1.37 -11.92
CA VAL A 47 14.55 -1.64 -12.17
C VAL A 47 14.67 -2.56 -13.39
N PRO A 48 15.36 -2.17 -14.48
CA PRO A 48 15.51 -3.02 -15.65
C PRO A 48 16.07 -4.40 -15.29
N GLY A 49 15.43 -5.46 -15.79
CA GLY A 49 15.81 -6.84 -15.50
C GLY A 49 15.33 -7.38 -14.15
N GLU A 50 14.72 -6.56 -13.29
CA GLU A 50 14.10 -7.01 -12.06
C GLU A 50 12.58 -7.12 -12.18
N THR A 51 11.97 -7.93 -11.31
CA THR A 51 10.51 -7.98 -11.12
C THR A 51 10.03 -6.97 -10.05
N LYS A 52 10.83 -5.92 -9.82
CA LYS A 52 10.64 -4.94 -8.75
C LYS A 52 9.84 -3.74 -9.26
N VAL A 53 8.78 -3.42 -8.52
CA VAL A 53 7.95 -2.24 -8.72
C VAL A 53 8.13 -1.32 -7.53
N ASN A 54 8.41 -0.04 -7.79
CA ASN A 54 8.53 1.00 -6.79
C ASN A 54 7.54 2.11 -7.11
N PHE A 55 6.81 2.59 -6.10
CA PHE A 55 6.11 3.85 -6.21
C PHE A 55 5.92 4.54 -4.86
N VAL A 56 5.73 5.85 -4.91
CA VAL A 56 5.19 6.68 -3.84
C VAL A 56 3.98 7.40 -4.39
N LEU A 57 2.83 7.24 -3.75
CA LEU A 57 1.57 7.88 -4.09
C LEU A 57 1.16 8.79 -2.94
N GLN A 58 1.04 10.09 -3.21
CA GLN A 58 0.50 11.08 -2.30
C GLN A 58 -0.91 11.45 -2.74
N MET A 59 -1.84 11.51 -1.80
CA MET A 59 -3.24 11.84 -2.05
C MET A 59 -3.75 12.82 -1.02
N ILE A 60 -4.44 13.85 -1.48
CA ILE A 60 -5.20 14.77 -0.64
C ILE A 60 -6.65 14.27 -0.62
N ILE A 61 -7.16 14.03 0.60
CA ILE A 61 -8.53 13.57 0.85
C ILE A 61 -9.24 14.69 1.61
N PRO A 62 -10.20 15.41 0.99
CA PRO A 62 -10.91 16.50 1.64
C PRO A 62 -11.92 15.98 2.66
N ASP A 63 -12.28 16.82 3.64
CA ASP A 63 -13.41 16.60 4.56
C ASP A 63 -13.34 15.30 5.39
N VAL A 64 -12.14 14.79 5.68
CA VAL A 64 -11.92 13.66 6.59
C VAL A 64 -10.87 14.02 7.64
N GLU A 65 -11.00 13.45 8.83
CA GLU A 65 -10.04 13.61 9.93
C GLU A 65 -8.93 12.54 9.88
N VAL A 66 -7.72 12.92 10.31
CA VAL A 66 -6.53 12.05 10.32
C VAL A 66 -6.76 10.75 11.09
N ASP A 67 -7.36 10.85 12.29
CA ASP A 67 -7.68 9.69 13.13
C ASP A 67 -8.67 8.73 12.45
N ALA A 68 -9.70 9.27 11.77
CA ALA A 68 -10.69 8.46 11.07
C ALA A 68 -10.09 7.67 9.91
N VAL A 69 -9.16 8.28 9.16
CA VAL A 69 -8.41 7.59 8.10
C VAL A 69 -7.52 6.49 8.69
N TYR A 70 -6.86 6.75 9.82
CA TYR A 70 -6.04 5.75 10.48
C TYR A 70 -6.84 4.56 11.02
N ASP A 71 -7.97 4.82 11.67
CA ASP A 71 -8.84 3.76 12.20
C ASP A 71 -9.40 2.86 11.08
N LEU A 72 -9.76 3.47 9.94
CA LEU A 72 -10.17 2.75 8.72
C LEU A 72 -9.07 1.80 8.20
N ILE A 73 -7.81 2.22 8.26
CA ILE A 73 -6.66 1.51 7.68
C ILE A 73 -6.07 0.46 8.62
N SER A 74 -6.06 0.75 9.92
CA SER A 74 -5.44 -0.06 10.96
C SER A 74 -6.34 -1.20 11.45
N ASN A 75 -7.66 -1.07 11.31
CA ASN A 75 -8.60 -2.15 11.60
C ASN A 75 -8.59 -3.22 10.50
N LEU A 76 -7.64 -4.15 10.58
CA LEU A 76 -7.44 -5.19 9.55
C LEU A 76 -8.70 -6.05 9.32
N PRO A 77 -9.41 -6.56 10.34
CA PRO A 77 -10.62 -7.35 10.12
C PRO A 77 -11.69 -6.60 9.31
N GLU A 78 -11.86 -5.30 9.55
CA GLU A 78 -12.81 -4.49 8.78
C GLU A 78 -12.28 -4.18 7.39
N ARG A 79 -11.00 -3.79 7.27
CA ARG A 79 -10.35 -3.50 6.00
C ARG A 79 -10.46 -4.65 5.00
N LEU A 80 -10.26 -5.88 5.45
CA LEU A 80 -10.31 -7.07 4.60
C LEU A 80 -11.70 -7.31 3.97
N LYS A 81 -12.77 -6.73 4.50
CA LYS A 81 -14.12 -6.84 3.93
C LYS A 81 -14.26 -6.00 2.65
N TRP A 82 -13.66 -4.82 2.63
CA TRP A 82 -13.85 -3.84 1.56
C TRP A 82 -12.64 -3.68 0.63
N ASP A 83 -11.40 -3.98 1.06
CA ASP A 83 -10.19 -3.79 0.26
C ASP A 83 -10.03 -4.90 -0.79
N LYS A 84 -10.62 -4.68 -1.98
CA LYS A 84 -10.59 -5.66 -3.08
C LYS A 84 -9.21 -5.85 -3.73
N ARG A 85 -8.19 -5.10 -3.30
CA ARG A 85 -6.80 -5.33 -3.71
C ARG A 85 -6.21 -6.55 -2.98
N TRP A 86 -6.79 -6.95 -1.84
CA TRP A 86 -6.36 -8.04 -0.98
C TRP A 86 -7.33 -9.22 -1.10
N LEU A 87 -7.21 -9.98 -2.19
CA LEU A 87 -8.06 -11.16 -2.41
C LEU A 87 -7.71 -12.26 -1.40
N GLU A 88 -8.72 -12.97 -0.90
CA GLU A 88 -8.52 -14.03 0.11
C GLU A 88 -7.72 -13.54 1.33
N GLY A 89 -7.83 -12.24 1.64
CA GLY A 89 -7.09 -11.61 2.73
C GLY A 89 -7.49 -12.15 4.09
N LYS A 90 -6.51 -12.43 4.96
CA LYS A 90 -6.74 -12.90 6.33
C LYS A 90 -5.58 -12.53 7.26
N VAL A 91 -5.93 -12.25 8.51
CA VAL A 91 -4.95 -12.21 9.60
C VAL A 91 -4.58 -13.66 9.95
N VAL A 92 -3.29 -13.98 9.87
CA VAL A 92 -2.73 -15.32 10.12
C VAL A 92 -2.36 -15.48 11.58
N GLU A 93 -1.80 -14.43 12.19
CA GLU A 93 -1.34 -14.41 13.57
C GLU A 93 -1.44 -12.98 14.09
N ASP A 94 -1.97 -12.79 15.29
CA ASP A 94 -1.89 -11.53 16.01
C ASP A 94 -0.78 -11.61 17.05
N LYS A 95 0.10 -10.61 17.04
CA LYS A 95 1.21 -10.45 17.99
C LYS A 95 0.94 -9.20 18.84
N PRO A 96 1.66 -9.01 19.97
CA PRO A 96 1.44 -7.85 20.82
C PRO A 96 1.58 -6.48 20.14
N GLU A 97 2.43 -6.37 19.11
CA GLU A 97 2.78 -5.10 18.46
C GLU A 97 2.58 -5.11 16.93
N SER A 98 2.20 -6.25 16.37
CA SER A 98 2.07 -6.47 14.93
C SER A 98 1.07 -7.57 14.65
N SER A 99 0.70 -7.72 13.38
CA SER A 99 -0.02 -8.91 12.91
C SER A 99 0.72 -9.51 11.72
N ILE A 100 0.60 -10.82 11.51
CA ILE A 100 0.95 -11.46 10.26
C ILE A 100 -0.29 -11.48 9.38
N LEU A 101 -0.20 -10.89 8.20
CA LEU A 101 -1.28 -10.79 7.23
C LEU A 101 -0.94 -11.57 5.97
N TYR A 102 -1.91 -12.32 5.47
CA TYR A 102 -1.88 -12.99 4.17
C TYR A 102 -2.89 -12.36 3.21
N TRP A 103 -2.54 -12.22 1.93
CA TRP A 103 -3.50 -11.97 0.85
C TRP A 103 -2.93 -12.41 -0.50
N LYS A 104 -3.82 -12.49 -1.50
CA LYS A 104 -3.47 -12.63 -2.91
C LYS A 104 -3.72 -11.34 -3.67
N THR A 105 -2.87 -11.08 -4.66
CA THR A 105 -3.12 -10.03 -5.64
C THR A 105 -4.08 -10.56 -6.72
N PRO A 106 -4.88 -9.69 -7.37
CA PRO A 106 -5.55 -10.05 -8.61
C PRO A 106 -4.57 -10.68 -9.61
N LYS A 107 -5.02 -11.72 -10.31
CA LYS A 107 -4.22 -12.38 -11.33
C LYS A 107 -3.97 -11.39 -12.48
N PRO A 108 -2.72 -11.18 -12.90
CA PRO A 108 -2.43 -10.36 -14.07
C PRO A 108 -3.14 -10.93 -15.32
N PRO A 109 -3.66 -10.09 -16.23
CA PRO A 109 -4.29 -10.54 -17.49
C PRO A 109 -3.24 -10.98 -18.52
N ILE A 110 -2.26 -11.78 -18.10
CA ILE A 110 -1.15 -12.27 -18.92
C ILE A 110 -1.18 -13.80 -18.84
N PRO A 111 -1.37 -14.51 -19.97
CA PRO A 111 -1.35 -15.96 -19.99
C PRO A 111 -0.11 -16.53 -19.31
N LEU A 112 -0.28 -17.64 -18.59
CA LEU A 112 0.78 -18.36 -17.88
C LEU A 112 1.48 -17.61 -16.73
N VAL A 113 1.10 -16.36 -16.44
CA VAL A 113 1.58 -15.64 -15.26
C VAL A 113 0.63 -15.95 -14.09
N SER A 114 1.16 -16.61 -13.05
CA SER A 114 0.43 -16.89 -11.81
C SER A 114 0.10 -15.61 -11.03
N SER A 115 -0.93 -15.66 -10.19
CA SER A 115 -1.16 -14.65 -9.15
C SER A 115 0.00 -14.60 -8.16
N ARG A 116 0.08 -13.50 -7.41
CA ARG A 116 1.02 -13.38 -6.30
C ARG A 116 0.27 -13.56 -5.00
N GLU A 117 0.86 -14.30 -4.08
CA GLU A 117 0.47 -14.24 -2.68
C GLU A 117 1.51 -13.45 -1.89
N MET A 118 1.04 -12.74 -0.87
CA MET A 118 1.85 -11.97 0.05
C MET A 118 1.63 -12.51 1.45
N LEU A 119 2.72 -12.59 2.21
CA LEU A 119 2.70 -12.84 3.63
C LEU A 119 3.59 -11.78 4.26
N VAL A 120 3.02 -10.94 5.11
CA VAL A 120 3.72 -9.78 5.67
C VAL A 120 3.50 -9.70 7.16
N GLU A 121 4.44 -9.07 7.84
CA GLU A 121 4.23 -8.54 9.18
C GLU A 121 3.87 -7.06 9.05
N ILE A 122 2.79 -6.65 9.71
CA ILE A 122 2.23 -5.29 9.67
C ILE A 122 2.22 -4.67 11.05
N PHE A 123 2.69 -3.43 11.13
CA PHE A 123 2.74 -2.61 12.33
C PHE A 123 1.84 -1.40 12.13
N ASN A 124 0.92 -1.17 13.05
CA ASN A 124 0.04 -0.01 13.08
C ASN A 124 0.51 0.92 14.20
N LEU A 125 1.07 2.07 13.85
CA LEU A 125 1.69 2.98 14.81
C LEU A 125 0.92 4.30 14.87
N LYS A 126 0.05 4.41 15.87
CA LYS A 126 -0.64 5.67 16.15
C LYS A 126 0.38 6.68 16.66
N ASN A 127 0.47 7.82 15.99
CA ASN A 127 1.46 8.87 16.24
C ASN A 127 2.93 8.38 16.09
N GLY A 128 3.18 7.33 15.29
CA GLY A 128 4.50 6.72 15.15
C GLY A 128 5.57 7.58 14.46
N LEU A 129 5.19 8.75 13.95
CA LEU A 129 6.10 9.75 13.37
C LEU A 129 6.12 11.07 14.18
N GLY A 130 5.41 11.13 15.32
CA GLY A 130 5.20 12.36 16.07
C GLY A 130 4.21 13.33 15.41
N ASP A 131 3.94 14.46 16.08
CA ASP A 131 3.10 15.56 15.57
C ASP A 131 1.69 15.18 15.06
N GLY A 132 1.10 14.12 15.61
CA GLY A 132 -0.20 13.59 15.18
C GLY A 132 -0.16 12.81 13.87
N LYS A 133 1.03 12.44 13.37
CA LYS A 133 1.21 11.69 12.14
C LYS A 133 1.17 10.19 12.43
N HIS A 134 0.25 9.50 11.78
CA HIS A 134 0.08 8.06 11.94
C HIS A 134 0.78 7.31 10.81
N ILE A 135 1.26 6.11 11.09
CA ILE A 135 1.88 5.28 10.06
C ILE A 135 1.52 3.81 10.24
N GLN A 136 1.22 3.15 9.12
CA GLN A 136 1.19 1.71 9.00
C GLN A 136 2.40 1.29 8.16
N VAL A 137 3.23 0.38 8.64
CA VAL A 137 4.36 -0.19 7.88
C VAL A 137 4.28 -1.70 7.85
N MET A 138 4.66 -2.30 6.73
CA MET A 138 4.70 -3.75 6.58
C MET A 138 5.87 -4.20 5.70
N LYS A 139 6.36 -5.40 6.00
CA LYS A 139 7.41 -6.09 5.25
C LYS A 139 7.09 -7.57 5.12
N SER A 140 7.67 -8.25 4.14
CA SER A 140 7.50 -9.70 4.02
C SER A 140 7.92 -10.43 5.29
N ALA A 141 7.14 -11.45 5.63
CA ALA A 141 7.36 -12.34 6.76
C ALA A 141 7.31 -13.81 6.32
N GLU A 142 7.78 -14.69 7.19
CA GLU A 142 7.62 -16.13 7.07
C GLU A 142 6.70 -16.65 8.18
N HIS A 143 5.97 -17.73 7.90
CA HIS A 143 5.13 -18.37 8.89
C HIS A 143 5.02 -19.88 8.57
N PRO A 144 5.21 -20.79 9.55
CA PRO A 144 5.24 -22.24 9.31
C PRO A 144 3.97 -22.79 8.65
N ASN A 145 2.80 -22.26 9.00
CA ASN A 145 1.50 -22.67 8.41
C ASN A 145 1.22 -22.05 7.03
N HIS A 146 2.14 -21.22 6.53
CA HIS A 146 2.04 -20.54 5.24
C HIS A 146 3.36 -20.67 4.46
N PRO A 147 3.86 -21.90 4.23
CA PRO A 147 5.10 -22.11 3.51
C PRO A 147 4.97 -21.65 2.05
N VAL A 148 6.09 -21.33 1.43
CA VAL A 148 6.13 -21.04 -0.01
C VAL A 148 5.72 -22.30 -0.77
N LYS A 149 4.67 -22.17 -1.59
CA LYS A 149 4.19 -23.26 -2.45
C LYS A 149 5.01 -23.33 -3.73
N SER A 150 5.22 -24.54 -4.23
CA SER A 150 5.86 -24.79 -5.52
C SER A 150 4.93 -25.60 -6.43
N GLY A 151 5.12 -25.47 -7.74
CA GLY A 151 4.33 -26.19 -8.76
C GLY A 151 3.77 -25.27 -9.84
N MET A 152 3.34 -25.87 -10.96
CA MET A 152 2.91 -25.14 -12.16
C MET A 152 1.70 -24.21 -11.93
N PHE A 153 0.85 -24.56 -10.97
CA PHE A 153 -0.37 -23.80 -10.64
C PHE A 153 -0.30 -23.11 -9.28
N ALA A 154 0.86 -23.13 -8.63
CA ALA A 154 1.04 -22.43 -7.37
C ALA A 154 1.10 -20.91 -7.60
N ASP A 155 0.50 -20.16 -6.67
CA ASP A 155 0.73 -18.73 -6.56
C ASP A 155 2.20 -18.44 -6.25
N VAL A 156 2.75 -17.39 -6.84
CA VAL A 156 4.14 -17.00 -6.59
C VAL A 156 4.18 -16.13 -5.33
N ARG A 157 5.00 -16.48 -4.34
CA ARG A 157 5.22 -15.62 -3.17
C ARG A 157 5.92 -14.33 -3.60
N GLY A 158 5.25 -13.20 -3.48
CA GLY A 158 5.87 -11.88 -3.66
C GLY A 158 6.67 -11.47 -2.42
N THR A 159 7.60 -10.53 -2.61
CA THR A 159 8.40 -9.96 -1.53
C THR A 159 8.09 -8.47 -1.41
N ILE A 160 7.49 -8.06 -0.29
CA ILE A 160 7.37 -6.67 0.11
C ILE A 160 8.69 -6.27 0.77
N VAL A 161 9.45 -5.41 0.09
CA VAL A 161 10.67 -4.80 0.64
C VAL A 161 10.28 -3.71 1.63
N ILE A 162 9.41 -2.79 1.18
CA ILE A 162 8.75 -1.82 2.04
C ILE A 162 7.33 -1.60 1.53
N TYR A 163 6.37 -1.52 2.44
CA TYR A 163 5.07 -0.98 2.16
C TYR A 163 4.64 -0.19 3.39
N GLY A 164 4.56 1.13 3.25
CA GLY A 164 4.03 2.00 4.29
C GLY A 164 2.89 2.88 3.81
N THR A 165 2.05 3.28 4.76
CA THR A 165 1.01 4.29 4.60
C THR A 165 1.13 5.29 5.74
N LYS A 166 1.57 6.50 5.39
CA LYS A 166 1.65 7.66 6.28
C LYS A 166 0.40 8.51 6.14
N ILE A 167 -0.15 8.94 7.26
CA ILE A 167 -1.42 9.67 7.35
C ILE A 167 -1.16 10.91 8.20
N GLU A 168 -1.31 12.08 7.60
CA GLU A 168 -1.06 13.36 8.26
C GLU A 168 -2.04 14.44 7.81
N LYS A 169 -2.10 15.56 8.53
CA LYS A 169 -2.91 16.70 8.11
C LYS A 169 -2.43 17.21 6.76
N ASN A 170 -3.35 17.60 5.89
CA ASN A 170 -2.99 18.27 4.65
C ASN A 170 -2.25 19.58 4.96
N PRO A 171 -0.96 19.73 4.56
CA PRO A 171 -0.20 20.95 4.88
C PRO A 171 -0.71 22.17 4.13
N LYS A 172 -1.55 21.98 3.10
CA LYS A 172 -2.08 23.05 2.25
C LYS A 172 -3.50 23.48 2.62
N GLY A 173 -4.17 22.82 3.55
CA GLY A 173 -5.57 23.14 3.85
C GLY A 173 -6.27 22.11 4.73
N SER A 174 -7.59 22.00 4.56
CA SER A 174 -8.40 20.99 5.24
C SER A 174 -8.14 19.59 4.69
N GLY A 175 -8.53 18.58 5.48
CA GLY A 175 -8.44 17.17 5.10
C GLY A 175 -7.10 16.51 5.45
N VAL A 176 -6.86 15.37 4.80
CA VAL A 176 -5.75 14.46 5.08
C VAL A 176 -4.81 14.39 3.87
N LEU A 177 -3.51 14.37 4.13
CA LEU A 177 -2.49 13.89 3.20
C LEU A 177 -2.21 12.42 3.53
N LEU A 178 -2.56 11.52 2.62
CA LEU A 178 -2.24 10.10 2.69
C LEU A 178 -1.09 9.81 1.72
N THR A 179 0.03 9.32 2.25
CA THR A 179 1.20 8.92 1.46
C THR A 179 1.39 7.42 1.54
N GLU A 180 1.33 6.76 0.40
CA GLU A 180 1.51 5.32 0.27
C GLU A 180 2.79 5.02 -0.52
N SER A 181 3.76 4.40 0.14
CA SER A 181 5.05 4.06 -0.44
C SER A 181 5.17 2.55 -0.53
N ARG A 182 5.42 2.02 -1.74
CA ARG A 182 5.56 0.58 -1.96
C ARG A 182 6.81 0.26 -2.77
N SER A 183 7.57 -0.70 -2.28
CA SER A 183 8.62 -1.41 -3.00
C SER A 183 8.36 -2.89 -2.86
N PHE A 184 8.03 -3.55 -3.96
CA PHE A 184 7.77 -4.98 -3.95
C PHE A 184 8.37 -5.68 -5.15
N LYS A 185 8.89 -6.88 -4.92
CA LYS A 185 9.32 -7.81 -5.94
C LYS A 185 8.18 -8.78 -6.19
N MET A 186 7.73 -8.85 -7.44
CA MET A 186 6.65 -9.78 -7.81
C MET A 186 7.12 -11.23 -7.86
N ASN A 187 8.45 -11.45 -7.95
CA ASN A 187 9.11 -12.75 -8.04
C ASN A 187 8.62 -13.61 -9.22
N GLY A 188 9.32 -14.73 -9.44
CA GLY A 188 9.08 -15.64 -10.56
C GLY A 188 9.34 -15.01 -11.92
N SER A 189 8.88 -15.68 -12.97
CA SER A 189 9.06 -15.25 -14.36
C SER A 189 7.92 -14.31 -14.77
N ILE A 190 8.21 -13.02 -14.88
CA ILE A 190 7.29 -12.01 -15.42
C ILE A 190 8.02 -11.26 -16.54
N PRO A 191 7.38 -11.05 -17.70
CA PRO A 191 7.97 -10.21 -18.74
C PRO A 191 8.28 -8.80 -18.22
N GLY A 192 9.47 -8.26 -18.49
CA GLY A 192 9.86 -6.93 -18.02
C GLY A 192 8.89 -5.83 -18.45
N VAL A 193 8.28 -5.95 -19.64
CA VAL A 193 7.24 -5.03 -20.13
C VAL A 193 6.02 -4.99 -19.20
N ALA A 194 5.67 -6.10 -18.57
CA ALA A 194 4.56 -6.17 -17.63
C ALA A 194 4.92 -5.54 -16.28
N VAL A 195 6.18 -5.67 -15.84
CA VAL A 195 6.70 -4.99 -14.63
C VAL A 195 6.67 -3.47 -14.83
N SER A 196 7.16 -2.99 -15.97
CA SER A 196 7.15 -1.56 -16.32
C SER A 196 5.72 -1.03 -16.50
N LYS A 197 4.81 -1.81 -17.08
CA LYS A 197 3.39 -1.41 -17.13
C LYS A 197 2.75 -1.38 -15.74
N ALA A 198 3.11 -2.31 -14.86
CA ALA A 198 2.59 -2.32 -13.49
C ALA A 198 3.07 -1.10 -12.69
N SER A 199 4.33 -0.68 -12.83
CA SER A 199 4.85 0.49 -12.11
C SER A 199 4.10 1.78 -12.46
N THR A 200 3.61 1.90 -13.69
CA THR A 200 2.84 3.07 -14.15
C THR A 200 1.34 2.99 -13.81
N VAL A 201 0.72 1.80 -13.87
CA VAL A 201 -0.74 1.65 -13.69
C VAL A 201 -1.16 1.46 -12.24
N VAL A 202 -0.35 0.77 -11.42
CA VAL A 202 -0.71 0.44 -10.03
C VAL A 202 -0.94 1.69 -9.15
N PRO A 203 -0.14 2.77 -9.25
CA PRO A 203 -0.38 3.97 -8.45
C PRO A 203 -1.74 4.62 -8.76
N GLU A 204 -2.09 4.75 -10.04
CA GLU A 204 -3.37 5.32 -10.47
C GLU A 204 -4.56 4.48 -9.98
N LYS A 205 -4.50 3.16 -10.17
CA LYS A 205 -5.55 2.25 -9.64
C LYS A 205 -5.65 2.31 -8.13
N THR A 206 -4.53 2.50 -7.44
CA THR A 206 -4.49 2.67 -5.98
C THR A 206 -5.22 3.96 -5.57
N PHE A 207 -4.99 5.07 -6.28
CA PHE A 207 -5.73 6.32 -6.08
C PHE A 207 -7.22 6.17 -6.32
N ILE A 208 -7.65 5.60 -7.46
CA ILE A 208 -9.06 5.38 -7.79
C ILE A 208 -9.73 4.55 -6.69
N GLY A 209 -9.04 3.51 -6.22
CA GLY A 209 -9.53 2.66 -5.14
C GLY A 209 -9.77 3.42 -3.83
N TRP A 210 -8.79 4.23 -3.41
CA TRP A 210 -8.93 5.09 -2.22
C TRP A 210 -10.05 6.11 -2.38
N LYS A 211 -10.10 6.80 -3.52
CA LYS A 211 -11.15 7.77 -3.84
C LYS A 211 -12.54 7.14 -3.70
N SER A 212 -12.74 5.94 -4.25
CA SER A 212 -14.00 5.19 -4.14
C SER A 212 -14.39 4.93 -2.68
N VAL A 213 -13.44 4.59 -1.81
CA VAL A 213 -13.69 4.35 -0.38
C VAL A 213 -14.13 5.63 0.32
N PHE A 214 -13.39 6.72 0.12
CA PHE A 214 -13.70 8.00 0.78
C PHE A 214 -14.97 8.65 0.25
N ASP A 215 -15.29 8.47 -1.05
CA ASP A 215 -16.59 8.88 -1.59
C ASP A 215 -17.74 8.12 -0.94
N CYS A 216 -17.62 6.80 -0.71
CA CYS A 216 -18.64 6.04 0.02
C CYS A 216 -18.83 6.57 1.44
N ILE A 217 -17.73 6.83 2.16
CA ILE A 217 -17.78 7.35 3.54
C ILE A 217 -18.48 8.71 3.58
N ARG A 218 -18.08 9.64 2.69
CA ARG A 218 -18.66 10.99 2.60
C ARG A 218 -20.15 10.97 2.25
N GLU A 219 -20.56 10.04 1.41
CA GLU A 219 -21.95 9.86 1.00
C GLU A 219 -22.78 9.02 1.99
N GLY A 220 -22.18 8.53 3.08
CA GLY A 220 -22.85 7.64 4.04
C GLY A 220 -23.26 6.30 3.44
N LYS A 221 -22.57 5.85 2.38
CA LYS A 221 -22.83 4.57 1.70
C LYS A 221 -21.94 3.45 2.26
N PRO A 222 -22.37 2.19 2.17
CA PRO A 222 -21.50 1.05 2.47
C PRO A 222 -20.22 1.09 1.64
N ILE A 223 -19.07 0.86 2.28
CA ILE A 223 -17.78 0.88 1.58
C ILE A 223 -17.72 -0.30 0.61
N ALA A 224 -17.62 0.02 -0.69
CA ALA A 224 -17.37 -0.94 -1.75
C ALA A 224 -16.28 -0.40 -2.68
N MET A 225 -15.13 -1.06 -2.73
CA MET A 225 -14.12 -0.74 -3.75
C MET A 225 -14.55 -1.32 -5.11
N THR A 226 -14.59 -0.47 -6.12
CA THR A 226 -14.63 -0.88 -7.53
C THR A 226 -13.22 -1.23 -8.00
N THR A 227 -13.06 -2.39 -8.65
CA THR A 227 -11.79 -2.89 -9.20
C THR A 227 -11.51 -2.41 -10.62
#